data_AF-A0A0Q7VHJ5-F1
#
_entry.id   AF-A0A0Q7VHJ5-F1
#
_cell.length_a   1.000
_cell.length_b   1.000
_cell.length_c   1.000
_cell.angle_alpha   90.00
_cell.angle_beta   90.00
_cell.angle_gamma   90.00
#
_symmetry.space_group_name_H-M   'P 1'
#
loop_
_entity.id
_entity.type
_entity.pdbx_description
1 polymer ?
#
loop_
_entity_poly.entity_id
_entity_poly.type
_entity_poly.pdbx_seq_one_letter_code
_entity_poly.pdbx_strand_id
1 'polypeptide(L)'
;MPGLHLGLGLGLQWRARAAGGGPTPDPLAISGTPVLTATEGEAYDGFTVSASGGTAPYVYSLIGTWPDGIDIDPDTGDISGTPTESGNFTGLSVRVTDAASDTDDLEVFDLEVTAALPDLTYISTNNSNGAGTTTQTITGMAIGATDADRKTFLCIAFRHSSSSRTLNSVTVGGITATRLANYASGTSGNCEIWAVDSGASSSLSGATAANVVLTFSGTGCSSVVGIYRGVGVSMTAADTDAAPTGATVTVPAGGAALVVAQAGGTGANGLSNVTENYNAVNGTLYRAIIGSKVSAAGEALNSVLTVLPSGGTVTAVALQSA
;
A
#
# COMPACT_ATOMS: atom_id res chain seq x y z
N MET A 1 -59.11 -28.73 -86.90
CA MET A 1 -60.47 -28.41 -86.39
C MET A 1 -61.16 -29.70 -86.02
N PRO A 2 -62.02 -29.77 -84.99
CA PRO A 2 -62.14 -28.97 -83.75
C PRO A 2 -61.98 -29.90 -82.50
N GLY A 3 -61.77 -29.42 -81.28
CA GLY A 3 -62.79 -28.75 -80.49
C GLY A 3 -62.24 -28.14 -79.21
N LEU A 4 -62.45 -26.84 -79.17
CA LEU A 4 -62.33 -25.87 -78.09
C LEU A 4 -63.32 -26.22 -76.97
N HIS A 5 -62.89 -26.18 -75.71
CA HIS A 5 -63.78 -25.92 -74.57
C HIS A 5 -63.11 -24.92 -73.65
N LEU A 6 -63.60 -23.68 -73.69
CA LEU A 6 -63.30 -22.63 -72.72
C LEU A 6 -64.07 -22.92 -71.42
N GLY A 7 -63.33 -23.13 -70.34
CA GLY A 7 -63.83 -22.99 -68.97
C GLY A 7 -63.28 -21.71 -68.35
N LEU A 8 -64.04 -20.62 -68.41
CA LEU A 8 -63.76 -19.38 -67.71
C LEU A 8 -64.07 -19.55 -66.22
N GLY A 9 -63.04 -19.86 -65.42
CA GLY A 9 -63.09 -19.79 -63.97
C GLY A 9 -62.53 -18.45 -63.49
N LEU A 10 -63.41 -17.46 -63.32
CA LEU A 10 -63.09 -16.19 -62.64
C LEU A 10 -62.85 -16.46 -61.15
N GLY A 11 -61.63 -16.88 -60.80
CA GLY A 11 -61.17 -16.90 -59.42
C GLY A 11 -60.53 -15.55 -59.10
N LEU A 12 -61.21 -14.75 -58.28
CA LEU A 12 -60.62 -13.55 -57.66
C LEU A 12 -59.34 -13.96 -56.93
N GLN A 13 -58.19 -13.71 -57.55
CA GLN A 13 -56.91 -13.88 -56.88
C GLN A 13 -56.71 -12.66 -55.97
N TRP A 14 -57.03 -12.87 -54.69
CA TRP A 14 -56.55 -12.03 -53.60
C TRP A 14 -55.03 -11.91 -53.75
N ARG A 15 -54.54 -10.78 -54.25
CA ARG A 15 -53.13 -10.43 -54.14
C ARG A 15 -52.86 -10.20 -52.66
N ALA A 16 -52.37 -11.23 -51.97
CA ALA A 16 -51.61 -11.03 -50.75
C ALA A 16 -50.43 -10.13 -51.13
N ARG A 17 -50.52 -8.84 -50.79
CA ARG A 17 -49.36 -7.96 -50.73
C ARG A 17 -48.46 -8.59 -49.68
N ALA A 18 -47.43 -9.31 -50.11
CA ALA A 18 -46.32 -9.65 -49.25
C ALA A 18 -45.83 -8.33 -48.65
N ALA A 19 -46.09 -8.12 -47.36
CA ALA A 19 -45.35 -7.15 -46.60
C ALA A 19 -43.89 -7.63 -46.70
N GLY A 20 -43.07 -6.87 -47.41
CA GLY A 20 -41.64 -7.10 -47.44
C GLY A 20 -41.14 -6.97 -46.01
N GLY A 21 -41.01 -8.09 -45.31
CA GLY A 21 -40.20 -8.18 -44.13
C GLY A 21 -38.77 -7.97 -44.59
N GLY A 22 -38.30 -6.72 -44.54
CA GLY A 22 -36.88 -6.48 -44.46
C GLY A 22 -36.34 -7.24 -43.24
N PRO A 23 -35.05 -7.63 -43.24
CA PRO A 23 -34.47 -8.22 -42.04
C PRO A 23 -34.74 -7.28 -40.86
N THR A 24 -35.40 -7.79 -39.82
CA THR A 24 -35.46 -7.09 -38.54
C THR A 24 -34.01 -6.87 -38.09
N PRO A 25 -33.62 -5.65 -37.67
CA PRO A 25 -32.27 -5.43 -37.18
C PRO A 25 -31.98 -6.42 -36.04
N ASP A 26 -30.75 -6.94 -36.00
CA ASP A 26 -30.30 -7.81 -34.92
C ASP A 26 -30.49 -7.08 -33.58
N PRO A 27 -30.91 -7.76 -32.49
CA PRO A 27 -31.09 -7.11 -31.20
C PRO A 27 -29.77 -6.50 -30.73
N LEU A 28 -29.85 -5.35 -30.06
CA LEU A 28 -28.69 -4.73 -29.42
C LEU A 28 -28.10 -5.73 -28.40
N ALA A 29 -26.80 -5.95 -28.49
CA ALA A 29 -26.06 -6.83 -27.60
C ALA A 29 -24.72 -6.21 -27.22
N ILE A 30 -24.36 -6.26 -25.94
CA ILE A 30 -23.05 -5.86 -25.42
C ILE A 30 -22.19 -7.07 -25.09
N SER A 31 -20.88 -6.94 -25.31
CA SER A 31 -19.90 -7.94 -24.91
C SER A 31 -18.60 -7.30 -24.41
N GLY A 32 -17.95 -7.94 -23.46
CA GLY A 32 -16.69 -7.51 -22.87
C GLY A 32 -16.23 -8.56 -21.86
N THR A 33 -14.97 -8.49 -21.45
CA THR A 33 -14.44 -9.37 -20.39
C THR A 33 -13.88 -8.48 -19.29
N PRO A 34 -14.60 -8.33 -18.16
CA PRO A 34 -14.15 -7.49 -17.07
C PRO A 34 -12.84 -7.98 -16.47
N VAL A 35 -11.97 -7.04 -16.09
CA VAL A 35 -10.87 -7.30 -15.16
C VAL A 35 -11.44 -7.16 -13.75
N LEU A 36 -11.22 -8.18 -12.91
CA LEU A 36 -11.92 -8.29 -11.62
C LEU A 36 -11.08 -7.80 -10.43
N THR A 37 -9.87 -7.33 -10.70
CA THR A 37 -8.92 -6.87 -9.68
C THR A 37 -8.26 -5.58 -10.10
N ALA A 38 -8.07 -4.67 -9.15
CA ALA A 38 -7.26 -3.47 -9.29
C ALA A 38 -6.45 -3.21 -8.02
N THR A 39 -5.51 -2.28 -8.10
CA THR A 39 -4.76 -1.80 -6.93
C THR A 39 -4.98 -0.30 -6.78
N GLU A 40 -5.32 0.11 -5.57
CA GLU A 40 -5.46 1.51 -5.20
C GLU A 40 -4.21 2.31 -5.59
N GLY A 41 -4.39 3.48 -6.21
CA GLY A 41 -3.30 4.36 -6.63
C GLY A 41 -2.52 3.89 -7.88
N GLU A 42 -2.78 2.69 -8.38
CA GLU A 42 -2.19 2.16 -9.62
C GLU A 42 -3.17 2.23 -10.79
N ALA A 43 -2.64 2.37 -12.01
CA ALA A 43 -3.49 2.37 -13.20
C ALA A 43 -4.24 1.03 -13.31
N TYR A 44 -5.56 1.12 -13.46
CA TYR A 44 -6.40 -0.04 -13.70
C TYR A 44 -6.13 -0.58 -15.10
N ASP A 45 -5.83 -1.89 -15.20
CA ASP A 45 -5.57 -2.57 -16.49
C ASP A 45 -6.75 -2.45 -17.46
N GLY A 46 -7.96 -2.23 -16.93
CA GLY A 46 -9.13 -1.86 -17.72
C GLY A 46 -9.67 -2.98 -18.58
N PHE A 47 -10.75 -2.67 -19.29
CA PHE A 47 -11.27 -3.49 -20.37
C PHE A 47 -12.15 -2.63 -21.28
N THR A 48 -12.31 -3.05 -22.52
CA THR A 48 -13.19 -2.37 -23.48
C THR A 48 -14.41 -3.23 -23.75
N VAL A 49 -15.59 -2.62 -23.75
CA VAL A 49 -16.83 -3.26 -24.20
C VAL A 49 -17.10 -2.97 -25.67
N SER A 50 -17.83 -3.85 -26.34
CA SER A 50 -18.24 -3.67 -27.73
C SER A 50 -19.72 -3.99 -27.90
N ALA A 51 -20.37 -3.28 -28.81
CA ALA A 51 -21.79 -3.47 -29.11
C ALA A 51 -21.99 -4.03 -30.51
N SER A 52 -23.06 -4.82 -30.66
CA SER A 52 -23.50 -5.41 -31.93
C SER A 52 -25.04 -5.36 -32.03
N GLY A 53 -25.58 -5.48 -33.24
CA GLY A 53 -27.01 -5.26 -33.48
C GLY A 53 -27.44 -3.81 -33.23
N GLY A 54 -28.74 -3.56 -33.10
CA GLY A 54 -29.29 -2.22 -32.82
C GLY A 54 -29.01 -1.17 -33.91
N THR A 55 -29.11 0.10 -33.53
CA THR A 55 -28.93 1.27 -34.40
C THR A 55 -27.80 2.17 -33.90
N ALA A 56 -26.66 2.16 -34.59
CA ALA A 56 -25.56 3.08 -34.29
C ALA A 56 -25.99 4.57 -34.43
N PRO A 57 -25.33 5.52 -33.72
CA PRO A 57 -24.20 5.32 -32.79
C PRO A 57 -24.58 4.66 -31.47
N TYR A 58 -23.58 4.12 -30.78
CA TYR A 58 -23.70 3.53 -29.45
C TYR A 58 -23.07 4.49 -28.41
N VAL A 59 -23.68 4.55 -27.23
CA VAL A 59 -23.18 5.29 -26.08
C VAL A 59 -23.06 4.36 -24.89
N TYR A 60 -21.90 4.33 -24.26
CA TYR A 60 -21.61 3.48 -23.11
C TYR A 60 -21.70 4.26 -21.79
N SER A 61 -22.10 3.56 -20.72
CA SER A 61 -22.17 4.13 -19.37
C SER A 61 -21.95 3.07 -18.30
N LEU A 62 -21.38 3.47 -17.17
CA LEU A 62 -21.19 2.61 -16.01
C LEU A 62 -22.49 2.46 -15.21
N ILE A 63 -22.75 1.26 -14.71
CA ILE A 63 -23.86 0.94 -13.80
C ILE A 63 -23.28 0.43 -12.47
N GLY A 64 -23.85 0.89 -11.36
CA GLY A 64 -23.40 0.58 -10.00
C GLY A 64 -22.53 1.69 -9.39
N THR A 65 -21.98 1.43 -8.21
CA THR A 65 -21.02 2.32 -7.54
C THR A 65 -19.63 1.84 -7.86
N TRP A 66 -18.99 2.44 -8.85
CA TRP A 66 -17.61 2.13 -9.22
C TRP A 66 -16.63 2.80 -8.25
N PRO A 67 -15.40 2.27 -8.09
CA PRO A 67 -14.37 2.96 -7.33
C PRO A 67 -14.14 4.37 -7.88
N ASP A 68 -14.02 5.34 -6.99
CA ASP A 68 -13.63 6.71 -7.37
C ASP A 68 -12.33 6.68 -8.20
N GLY A 69 -12.33 7.36 -9.35
CA GLY A 69 -11.18 7.42 -10.26
C GLY A 69 -11.19 6.40 -11.41
N ILE A 70 -12.18 5.50 -11.47
CA ILE A 70 -12.49 4.69 -12.67
C ILE A 70 -13.64 5.33 -13.44
N ASP A 71 -13.50 5.43 -14.76
CA ASP A 71 -14.52 5.98 -15.66
C ASP A 71 -14.60 5.17 -16.97
N ILE A 72 -15.62 5.46 -17.78
CA ILE A 72 -15.79 4.90 -19.12
C ILE A 72 -15.74 6.00 -20.17
N ASP A 73 -15.01 5.78 -21.25
CA ASP A 73 -15.15 6.60 -22.45
C ASP A 73 -16.49 6.24 -23.14
N PRO A 74 -17.44 7.18 -23.21
CA PRO A 74 -18.80 6.88 -23.67
C PRO A 74 -18.89 6.53 -25.16
N ASP A 75 -17.89 6.89 -25.97
CA ASP A 75 -17.90 6.66 -27.42
C ASP A 75 -17.18 5.35 -27.79
N THR A 76 -16.16 4.97 -27.01
CA THR A 76 -15.33 3.79 -27.30
C THR A 76 -15.63 2.60 -26.39
N GLY A 77 -16.29 2.83 -25.26
CA GLY A 77 -16.57 1.79 -24.26
C GLY A 77 -15.32 1.33 -23.52
N ASP A 78 -14.25 2.14 -23.48
CA ASP A 78 -13.03 1.84 -22.75
C ASP A 78 -13.18 2.21 -21.27
N ILE A 79 -13.05 1.23 -20.38
CA ILE A 79 -13.09 1.42 -18.93
C ILE A 79 -11.66 1.48 -18.42
N SER A 80 -11.25 2.63 -17.89
CA SER A 80 -9.90 2.86 -17.42
C SER A 80 -9.88 3.89 -16.28
N GLY A 81 -8.71 4.07 -15.65
CA GLY A 81 -8.55 5.04 -14.57
C GLY A 81 -7.56 4.58 -13.51
N THR A 82 -7.62 5.22 -12.35
CA THR A 82 -6.79 4.91 -11.18
C THR A 82 -7.68 4.96 -9.95
N PRO A 83 -8.08 3.82 -9.38
CA PRO A 83 -8.95 3.82 -8.21
C PRO A 83 -8.26 4.49 -7.03
N THR A 84 -8.98 5.36 -6.31
CA THR A 84 -8.44 6.10 -5.16
C THR A 84 -8.83 5.52 -3.81
N GLU A 85 -9.58 4.42 -3.81
CA GLU A 85 -10.00 3.71 -2.61
C GLU A 85 -9.94 2.20 -2.83
N SER A 86 -9.46 1.49 -1.80
CA SER A 86 -9.51 0.03 -1.75
C SER A 86 -10.85 -0.48 -1.21
N GLY A 87 -11.26 -1.66 -1.65
CA GLY A 87 -12.54 -2.25 -1.26
C GLY A 87 -13.04 -3.29 -2.25
N ASN A 88 -14.15 -3.95 -1.89
CA ASN A 88 -14.87 -4.84 -2.80
C ASN A 88 -16.13 -4.13 -3.31
N PHE A 89 -16.18 -3.86 -4.61
CA PHE A 89 -17.26 -3.14 -5.27
C PHE A 89 -18.14 -4.16 -5.98
N THR A 90 -19.37 -4.31 -5.51
CA THR A 90 -20.27 -5.37 -5.97
C THR A 90 -21.41 -4.84 -6.84
N GLY A 91 -21.91 -5.69 -7.73
CA GLY A 91 -23.07 -5.34 -8.55
C GLY A 91 -22.75 -4.36 -9.68
N LEU A 92 -21.51 -4.40 -10.20
CA LEU A 92 -21.06 -3.54 -11.29
C LEU A 92 -21.54 -4.10 -12.64
N SER A 93 -21.87 -3.20 -13.56
CA SER A 93 -22.19 -3.53 -14.95
C SER A 93 -21.87 -2.35 -15.86
N VAL A 94 -21.91 -2.58 -17.18
CA VAL A 94 -21.75 -1.56 -18.21
C VAL A 94 -22.96 -1.63 -19.13
N ARG A 95 -23.57 -0.48 -19.39
CA ARG A 95 -24.72 -0.34 -20.28
C ARG A 95 -24.30 0.24 -21.61
N VAL A 96 -24.79 -0.35 -22.70
CA VAL A 96 -24.83 0.31 -24.00
C VAL A 96 -26.24 0.83 -24.28
N THR A 97 -26.34 2.04 -24.83
CA THR A 97 -27.57 2.62 -25.38
C THR A 97 -27.35 2.93 -26.86
N ASP A 98 -28.28 2.53 -27.72
CA ASP A 98 -28.23 2.84 -29.14
C ASP A 98 -29.03 4.10 -29.51
N ALA A 99 -28.99 4.51 -30.79
CA ALA A 99 -29.69 5.69 -31.27
C ALA A 99 -31.23 5.56 -31.29
N ALA A 100 -31.75 4.34 -31.21
CA ALA A 100 -33.18 4.06 -31.07
C ALA A 100 -33.64 4.06 -29.60
N SER A 101 -32.72 4.33 -28.66
CA SER A 101 -32.92 4.25 -27.21
C SER A 101 -33.13 2.83 -26.67
N ASP A 102 -32.76 1.81 -27.44
CA ASP A 102 -32.65 0.44 -26.93
C ASP A 102 -31.40 0.33 -26.05
N THR A 103 -31.45 -0.54 -25.04
CA THR A 103 -30.36 -0.75 -24.09
C THR A 103 -30.05 -2.21 -23.89
N ASP A 104 -28.78 -2.53 -23.69
CA ASP A 104 -28.34 -3.84 -23.19
C ASP A 104 -27.23 -3.65 -22.14
N ASP A 105 -27.15 -4.59 -21.21
CA ASP A 105 -26.26 -4.52 -20.04
C ASP A 105 -25.32 -5.73 -20.02
N LEU A 106 -24.04 -5.48 -19.72
CA LEU A 106 -23.08 -6.55 -19.49
C LEU A 106 -23.49 -7.34 -18.24
N GLU A 107 -23.19 -8.64 -18.21
CA GLU A 107 -23.40 -9.46 -17.01
C GLU A 107 -22.76 -8.80 -15.79
N VAL A 108 -23.45 -8.85 -14.66
CA VAL A 108 -23.01 -8.24 -13.42
C VAL A 108 -21.75 -8.93 -12.89
N PHE A 109 -20.79 -8.13 -12.44
CA PHE A 109 -19.55 -8.61 -11.83
C PHE A 109 -19.16 -7.76 -10.61
N ASP A 110 -18.16 -8.23 -9.89
CA ASP A 110 -17.57 -7.55 -8.75
C ASP A 110 -16.12 -7.14 -9.10
N LEU A 111 -15.64 -6.03 -8.53
CA LEU A 111 -14.27 -5.56 -8.65
C LEU A 111 -13.63 -5.49 -7.26
N GLU A 112 -12.56 -6.26 -7.06
CA GLU A 112 -11.72 -6.17 -5.87
C GLU A 112 -10.60 -5.16 -6.10
N VAL A 113 -10.63 -4.05 -5.35
CA VAL A 113 -9.52 -3.09 -5.30
C VAL A 113 -8.70 -3.36 -4.04
N THR A 114 -7.48 -3.88 -4.19
CA THR A 114 -6.58 -4.10 -3.07
C THR A 114 -5.88 -2.80 -2.67
N ALA A 115 -5.68 -2.57 -1.37
CA ALA A 115 -4.89 -1.45 -0.88
C ALA A 115 -3.45 -1.50 -1.44
N ALA A 116 -2.90 -0.33 -1.77
CA ALA A 116 -1.51 -0.22 -2.17
C ALA A 116 -0.59 -0.71 -1.05
N LEU A 117 0.47 -1.46 -1.41
CA LEU A 117 1.47 -1.84 -0.44
C LEU A 117 2.40 -0.67 -0.13
N PRO A 118 2.77 -0.47 1.14
CA PRO A 118 3.68 0.58 1.51
C PRO A 118 5.09 0.30 1.02
N ASP A 119 5.77 1.32 0.51
CA ASP A 119 7.21 1.27 0.26
C ASP A 119 7.96 1.64 1.54
N LEU A 120 8.52 0.63 2.21
CA LEU A 120 9.36 0.79 3.39
C LEU A 120 10.81 0.36 3.08
N THR A 121 11.65 1.34 2.79
CA THR A 121 13.03 1.12 2.35
C THR A 121 14.04 1.50 3.44
N TYR A 122 14.98 0.60 3.75
CA TYR A 122 16.12 0.90 4.63
C TYR A 122 17.14 1.77 3.91
N ILE A 123 17.48 2.92 4.47
CA ILE A 123 18.29 3.94 3.80
C ILE A 123 19.73 3.97 4.33
N SER A 124 19.86 4.11 5.64
CA SER A 124 21.17 4.37 6.22
C SER A 124 21.24 3.94 7.67
N THR A 125 22.47 3.88 8.16
CA THR A 125 22.79 3.50 9.53
C THR A 125 23.90 4.41 10.02
N ASN A 126 23.81 4.80 11.27
CA ASN A 126 24.91 5.44 11.97
C ASN A 126 25.15 4.72 13.29
N ASN A 127 26.42 4.57 13.63
CA ASN A 127 26.87 4.09 14.90
C ASN A 127 27.67 5.20 15.61
N SER A 128 27.16 5.65 16.76
CA SER A 128 27.76 6.70 17.57
C SER A 128 28.06 6.17 18.97
N ASN A 129 29.33 6.17 19.36
CA ASN A 129 29.75 5.65 20.65
C ASN A 129 29.82 6.76 21.72
N GLY A 130 29.31 6.46 22.92
CA GLY A 130 29.59 7.08 24.22
C GLY A 130 30.16 8.48 24.21
N ALA A 131 29.40 9.47 23.74
CA ALA A 131 29.85 10.85 23.81
C ALA A 131 29.90 11.32 25.29
N GLY A 132 30.90 12.13 25.64
CA GLY A 132 30.96 12.87 26.92
C GLY A 132 29.88 13.95 27.06
N THR A 133 28.88 13.93 26.17
CA THR A 133 27.80 14.90 26.04
C THR A 133 26.45 14.20 26.19
N THR A 134 25.42 14.97 26.54
CA THR A 134 24.02 14.50 26.58
C THR A 134 23.41 14.44 25.18
N THR A 135 24.02 15.11 24.21
CA THR A 135 23.52 15.24 22.84
C THR A 135 24.48 14.57 21.87
N GLN A 136 23.96 13.74 20.99
CA GLN A 136 24.66 13.20 19.83
C GLN A 136 24.08 13.84 18.58
N THR A 137 24.94 14.47 17.78
CA THR A 137 24.56 15.08 16.50
C THR A 137 25.23 14.29 15.37
N ILE A 138 24.40 13.65 14.55
CA ILE A 138 24.80 12.93 13.35
C ILE A 138 24.53 13.86 12.18
N THR A 139 25.57 14.34 11.52
CA THR A 139 25.44 15.29 10.41
C THR A 139 25.26 14.59 9.07
N GLY A 140 24.36 15.10 8.24
CA GLY A 140 24.19 14.64 6.86
C GLY A 140 23.79 13.16 6.72
N MET A 141 23.02 12.61 7.66
CA MET A 141 22.55 11.23 7.53
C MET A 141 21.52 11.13 6.40
N ALA A 142 21.70 10.16 5.50
CA ALA A 142 20.80 9.97 4.37
C ALA A 142 19.40 9.56 4.83
N ILE A 143 18.37 10.21 4.29
CA ILE A 143 16.94 9.94 4.55
C ILE A 143 16.17 9.45 3.30
N GLY A 144 16.87 9.28 2.18
CA GLY A 144 16.36 8.61 0.99
C GLY A 144 15.86 9.57 -0.09
N ALA A 145 15.28 9.00 -1.15
CA ALA A 145 14.63 9.75 -2.23
C ALA A 145 13.48 10.63 -1.70
N THR A 146 13.04 11.60 -2.50
CA THR A 146 12.02 12.58 -2.12
C THR A 146 10.66 12.18 -2.66
N ASP A 147 9.63 12.22 -1.83
CA ASP A 147 8.25 11.90 -2.20
C ASP A 147 7.30 12.76 -1.40
N ALA A 148 6.13 13.04 -1.98
CA ALA A 148 5.15 13.93 -1.37
C ALA A 148 4.66 13.40 -0.01
N ASP A 149 4.47 12.09 0.11
CA ASP A 149 3.98 11.42 1.32
C ASP A 149 5.11 10.83 2.20
N ARG A 150 6.38 11.19 1.95
CA ARG A 150 7.51 10.54 2.61
C ARG A 150 7.51 10.68 4.14
N LYS A 151 7.51 9.56 4.86
CA LYS A 151 7.79 9.50 6.30
C LYS A 151 9.22 9.00 6.54
N THR A 152 9.89 9.56 7.53
CA THR A 152 11.21 9.09 7.97
C THR A 152 11.07 8.41 9.32
N PHE A 153 11.44 7.13 9.40
CA PHE A 153 11.45 6.37 10.65
C PHE A 153 12.87 6.15 11.13
N LEU A 154 13.04 6.16 12.46
CA LEU A 154 14.31 5.91 13.13
C LEU A 154 14.15 4.71 14.05
N CYS A 155 14.90 3.66 13.76
CA CYS A 155 15.07 2.51 14.63
C CYS A 155 16.34 2.72 15.46
N ILE A 156 16.19 2.92 16.77
CA ILE A 156 17.29 3.33 17.65
C ILE A 156 17.52 2.28 18.72
N ALA A 157 18.70 1.66 18.71
CA ALA A 157 19.20 0.84 19.81
C ALA A 157 20.29 1.61 20.53
N PHE A 158 20.18 1.80 21.84
CA PHE A 158 21.21 2.48 22.59
C PHE A 158 21.55 1.81 23.91
N ARG A 159 22.86 1.75 24.16
CA ARG A 159 23.44 1.28 25.41
C ARG A 159 23.80 2.45 26.30
N HIS A 160 23.72 2.26 27.60
CA HIS A 160 24.07 3.29 28.58
C HIS A 160 24.78 2.71 29.80
N SER A 161 25.49 3.57 30.54
CA SER A 161 26.28 3.21 31.72
C SER A 161 25.52 3.26 33.05
N SER A 162 24.25 3.68 33.04
CA SER A 162 23.41 3.80 34.24
C SER A 162 21.96 3.46 33.92
N SER A 163 21.30 2.64 34.74
CA SER A 163 19.92 2.17 34.56
C SER A 163 18.85 3.25 34.44
N SER A 164 19.16 4.51 34.74
CA SER A 164 18.23 5.65 34.66
C SER A 164 18.31 6.44 33.34
N ARG A 165 19.13 6.01 32.38
CA ARG A 165 19.31 6.76 31.12
C ARG A 165 18.14 6.52 30.17
N THR A 166 17.65 7.62 29.62
CA THR A 166 16.52 7.67 28.69
C THR A 166 16.91 8.51 27.48
N LEU A 167 16.32 8.22 26.32
CA LEU A 167 16.31 9.13 25.19
C LEU A 167 15.13 10.08 25.39
N ASN A 168 15.40 11.36 25.59
CA ASN A 168 14.38 12.35 25.90
C ASN A 168 13.71 12.87 24.62
N SER A 169 14.52 13.18 23.60
CA SER A 169 14.03 13.67 22.32
C SER A 169 14.93 13.25 21.17
N VAL A 170 14.31 13.19 19.99
CA VAL A 170 14.94 12.97 18.70
C VAL A 170 14.49 14.07 17.75
N THR A 171 15.42 14.64 17.00
CA THR A 171 15.07 15.53 15.88
C THR A 171 15.71 15.09 14.58
N VAL A 172 15.05 15.37 13.46
CA VAL A 172 15.55 15.14 12.10
C VAL A 172 15.39 16.42 11.31
N GLY A 173 16.50 17.00 10.85
CA GLY A 173 16.50 18.30 10.18
C GLY A 173 15.87 19.42 11.00
N GLY A 174 15.88 19.31 12.32
CA GLY A 174 15.23 20.25 13.24
C GLY A 174 13.77 19.95 13.58
N ILE A 175 13.11 19.01 12.88
CA ILE A 175 11.76 18.56 13.23
C ILE A 175 11.83 17.62 14.42
N THR A 176 11.03 17.84 15.46
CA THR A 176 10.87 16.90 16.58
C THR A 176 10.16 15.65 16.11
N ALA A 177 10.81 14.49 16.26
CA ALA A 177 10.22 13.21 15.93
C ALA A 177 9.23 12.77 17.01
N THR A 178 8.19 12.05 16.59
CA THR A 178 7.23 11.38 17.47
C THR A 178 7.76 10.01 17.86
N ARG A 179 7.73 9.67 19.14
CA ARG A 179 8.08 8.33 19.63
C ARG A 179 6.90 7.40 19.40
N LEU A 180 7.12 6.32 18.66
CA LEU A 180 6.09 5.33 18.35
C LEU A 180 6.08 4.18 19.37
N ALA A 181 7.27 3.71 19.75
CA ALA A 181 7.41 2.67 20.76
C ALA A 181 8.77 2.78 21.46
N ASN A 182 8.84 2.30 22.69
CA ASN A 182 10.08 2.21 23.44
C ASN A 182 10.07 1.05 24.43
N TYR A 183 11.25 0.47 24.63
CA TYR A 183 11.53 -0.43 25.73
C TYR A 183 12.80 0.02 26.45
N ALA A 184 12.69 0.19 27.76
CA ALA A 184 13.82 0.49 28.63
C ALA A 184 14.03 -0.69 29.58
N SER A 185 15.12 -1.45 29.40
CA SER A 185 15.38 -2.66 30.23
C SER A 185 15.66 -2.38 31.70
N GLY A 186 15.82 -1.11 32.10
CA GLY A 186 16.28 -0.74 33.43
C GLY A 186 17.69 -1.24 33.76
N THR A 187 18.44 -1.78 32.79
CA THR A 187 19.82 -2.24 32.97
C THR A 187 20.76 -1.41 32.11
N SER A 188 21.01 -1.81 30.87
CA SER A 188 21.97 -1.15 29.99
C SER A 188 21.57 -1.04 28.54
N GLY A 189 20.40 -1.55 28.13
CA GLY A 189 19.96 -1.53 26.74
C GLY A 189 18.56 -1.00 26.57
N ASN A 190 18.37 -0.14 25.58
CA ASN A 190 17.09 0.44 25.22
C ASN A 190 16.89 0.36 23.71
N CYS A 191 15.63 0.18 23.32
CA CYS A 191 15.20 0.09 21.93
C CYS A 191 14.02 1.02 21.74
N GLU A 192 14.09 1.94 20.78
CA GLU A 192 13.04 2.92 20.52
C GLU A 192 12.82 3.11 19.02
N ILE A 193 11.57 3.31 18.62
CA ILE A 193 11.18 3.62 17.24
C ILE A 193 10.55 5.01 17.23
N TRP A 194 11.00 5.86 16.32
CA TRP A 194 10.56 7.23 16.17
C TRP A 194 10.19 7.52 14.72
N ALA A 195 9.35 8.53 14.49
CA ALA A 195 8.94 8.93 13.15
C ALA A 195 8.79 10.45 13.00
N VAL A 196 8.95 10.94 11.78
CA VAL A 196 8.77 12.34 11.41
C VAL A 196 8.24 12.42 9.98
N ASP A 197 7.32 13.37 9.75
CA ASP A 197 6.88 13.69 8.39
C ASP A 197 8.03 14.38 7.66
N SER A 198 8.42 13.81 6.54
CA SER A 198 9.53 14.26 5.70
C SER A 198 9.08 14.51 4.26
N GLY A 199 7.77 14.59 4.05
CA GLY A 199 7.12 14.79 2.76
C GLY A 199 7.01 16.26 2.36
N ALA A 200 6.14 16.53 1.38
CA ALA A 200 5.98 17.87 0.79
C ALA A 200 5.45 18.91 1.79
N SER A 201 4.74 18.46 2.83
CA SER A 201 4.17 19.27 3.93
C SER A 201 5.20 19.73 4.96
N SER A 202 6.41 19.16 4.97
CA SER A 202 7.38 19.38 6.04
C SER A 202 8.60 20.18 5.61
N SER A 203 9.36 20.70 6.58
CA SER A 203 10.60 21.43 6.30
C SER A 203 11.73 20.54 5.74
N LEU A 204 11.49 19.23 5.61
CA LEU A 204 12.38 18.28 4.94
C LEU A 204 11.99 18.00 3.47
N SER A 205 10.97 18.69 2.93
CA SER A 205 10.61 18.59 1.52
C SER A 205 11.83 18.84 0.62
N GLY A 206 12.10 17.91 -0.31
CA GLY A 206 13.25 17.95 -1.21
C GLY A 206 14.60 17.55 -0.60
N ALA A 207 14.71 17.37 0.72
CA ALA A 207 15.97 16.95 1.36
C ALA A 207 16.20 15.44 1.19
N THR A 208 17.42 15.03 0.82
CA THR A 208 17.83 13.62 0.75
C THR A 208 18.75 13.20 1.91
N ALA A 209 19.20 14.16 2.71
CA ALA A 209 19.96 13.96 3.94
C ALA A 209 19.56 15.00 4.98
N ALA A 210 19.68 14.66 6.26
CA ALA A 210 19.35 15.54 7.37
C ALA A 210 20.28 15.33 8.57
N ASN A 211 20.42 16.36 9.40
CA ASN A 211 21.04 16.19 10.71
C ASN A 211 20.07 15.46 11.63
N VAL A 212 20.55 14.42 12.31
CA VAL A 212 19.79 13.72 13.35
C VAL A 212 20.40 14.00 14.69
N VAL A 213 19.56 14.44 15.64
CA VAL A 213 20.01 14.81 16.98
C VAL A 213 19.29 13.95 18.00
N LEU A 214 20.06 13.19 18.78
CA LEU A 214 19.59 12.42 19.91
C LEU A 214 19.93 13.18 21.19
N THR A 215 18.94 13.43 22.05
CA THR A 215 19.15 14.07 23.35
C THR A 215 18.80 13.11 24.48
N PHE A 216 19.81 12.67 25.22
CA PHE A 216 19.68 11.74 26.32
C PHE A 216 19.55 12.46 27.67
N SER A 217 19.02 11.77 28.69
CA SER A 217 18.94 12.28 30.06
C SER A 217 20.29 12.40 30.78
N GLY A 218 21.38 11.93 30.16
CA GLY A 218 22.73 12.06 30.69
C GLY A 218 23.78 11.59 29.69
N THR A 219 25.05 11.73 30.06
CA THR A 219 26.20 11.34 29.23
C THR A 219 26.43 9.82 29.24
N GLY A 220 27.33 9.34 28.36
CA GLY A 220 27.77 7.95 28.34
C GLY A 220 26.76 7.00 27.68
N CYS A 221 25.94 7.51 26.76
CA CYS A 221 25.08 6.70 25.91
C CYS A 221 25.80 6.42 24.58
N SER A 222 25.74 5.18 24.10
CA SER A 222 26.18 4.78 22.76
C SER A 222 24.93 4.36 21.98
N SER A 223 24.79 4.81 20.74
CA SER A 223 23.60 4.56 19.93
C SER A 223 23.96 3.95 18.58
N VAL A 224 23.02 3.17 18.06
CA VAL A 224 22.91 2.83 16.66
C VAL A 224 21.55 3.35 16.19
N VAL A 225 21.56 4.10 15.09
CA VAL A 225 20.37 4.64 14.45
C VAL A 225 20.27 4.05 13.05
N GLY A 226 19.19 3.35 12.76
CA GLY A 226 18.82 2.98 11.39
C GLY A 226 17.70 3.87 10.88
N ILE A 227 17.80 4.30 9.62
CA ILE A 227 16.79 5.11 8.96
C ILE A 227 16.03 4.29 7.94
N TYR A 228 14.70 4.39 7.99
CA TYR A 228 13.83 3.96 6.93
C TYR A 228 13.13 5.15 6.30
N ARG A 229 12.98 5.08 4.97
CA ARG A 229 12.03 5.88 4.21
C ARG A 229 10.74 5.07 4.08
N GLY A 230 9.61 5.67 4.42
CA GLY A 230 8.28 5.12 4.19
C GLY A 230 7.48 6.00 3.22
N VAL A 231 6.76 5.39 2.28
CA VAL A 231 5.73 6.04 1.44
C VAL A 231 4.48 5.17 1.47
N GLY A 232 3.29 5.77 1.58
CA GLY A 232 2.05 5.03 1.76
C GLY A 232 1.94 4.41 3.17
N VAL A 233 2.65 4.96 4.16
CA VAL A 233 2.59 4.53 5.56
C VAL A 233 2.24 5.67 6.50
N SER A 234 1.41 5.36 7.49
CA SER A 234 1.13 6.28 8.58
C SER A 234 2.28 6.35 9.58
N MET A 235 2.41 7.49 10.26
CA MET A 235 3.25 7.61 11.45
C MET A 235 2.53 7.16 12.74
N THR A 236 1.26 6.79 12.65
CA THR A 236 0.52 6.24 13.79
C THR A 236 0.74 4.74 13.84
N ALA A 237 1.19 4.25 15.00
CA ALA A 237 1.32 2.82 15.22
C ALA A 237 -0.07 2.16 15.31
N ALA A 238 -0.30 1.12 14.52
CA ALA A 238 -1.49 0.27 14.61
C ALA A 238 -1.38 -0.71 15.78
N ASP A 239 -0.16 -1.16 16.08
CA ASP A 239 0.17 -2.05 17.20
C ASP A 239 1.62 -1.81 17.63
N THR A 240 1.92 -2.04 18.91
CA THR A 240 3.27 -1.91 19.46
C THR A 240 3.49 -2.98 20.52
N ASP A 241 4.67 -3.59 20.52
CA ASP A 241 5.08 -4.49 21.59
C ASP A 241 6.57 -4.36 21.86
N ALA A 242 6.96 -4.64 23.10
CA ALA A 242 8.30 -4.42 23.56
C ALA A 242 8.62 -5.30 24.79
N ALA A 243 9.68 -6.11 24.70
CA ALA A 243 10.09 -6.99 25.80
C ALA A 243 11.59 -7.35 25.74
N PRO A 244 12.14 -8.00 26.78
CA PRO A 244 13.56 -8.36 26.83
C PRO A 244 14.03 -9.31 25.73
N THR A 245 13.21 -10.28 25.35
CA THR A 245 13.65 -11.39 24.48
C THR A 245 12.77 -11.58 23.25
N GLY A 246 11.71 -10.79 23.11
CA GLY A 246 10.87 -10.80 21.94
C GLY A 246 9.77 -9.76 21.95
N ALA A 247 9.24 -9.47 20.78
CA ALA A 247 8.09 -8.60 20.57
C ALA A 247 7.18 -9.25 19.53
N THR A 248 5.89 -9.05 19.70
CA THR A 248 4.80 -9.58 18.88
C THR A 248 3.91 -8.43 18.48
N VAL A 249 3.85 -8.13 17.18
CA VAL A 249 2.93 -7.12 16.64
C VAL A 249 2.04 -7.72 15.56
N THR A 250 0.82 -7.21 15.46
CA THR A 250 -0.14 -7.52 14.41
C THR A 250 -0.04 -6.47 13.32
N VAL A 251 0.47 -6.85 12.15
CA VAL A 251 0.56 -5.96 10.99
C VAL A 251 -0.78 -5.96 10.26
N PRO A 252 -1.43 -4.80 10.03
CA PRO A 252 -2.66 -4.74 9.24
C PRO A 252 -2.41 -5.10 7.77
N ALA A 253 -3.47 -5.42 7.04
CA ALA A 253 -3.40 -5.61 5.59
C ALA A 253 -2.93 -4.31 4.92
N GLY A 254 -1.96 -4.40 3.99
CA GLY A 254 -1.32 -3.21 3.40
C GLY A 254 -0.50 -2.39 4.42
N GLY A 255 -0.20 -2.95 5.58
CA GLY A 255 0.65 -2.33 6.60
C GLY A 255 2.12 -2.72 6.48
N ALA A 256 2.91 -2.20 7.41
CA ALA A 256 4.31 -2.56 7.56
C ALA A 256 4.67 -2.77 9.05
N ALA A 257 5.84 -3.32 9.31
CA ALA A 257 6.42 -3.39 10.64
C ALA A 257 7.86 -2.91 10.63
N LEU A 258 8.23 -2.26 11.73
CA LEU A 258 9.60 -1.93 12.07
C LEU A 258 9.94 -2.58 13.38
N VAL A 259 11.19 -3.02 13.48
CA VAL A 259 11.71 -3.56 14.72
C VAL A 259 13.16 -3.18 14.92
N VAL A 260 13.47 -2.86 16.16
CA VAL A 260 14.83 -2.68 16.64
C VAL A 260 15.05 -3.54 17.87
N ALA A 261 16.21 -4.19 17.89
CA ALA A 261 16.68 -4.98 18.99
C ALA A 261 18.10 -4.61 19.38
N GLN A 262 18.39 -4.74 20.67
CA GLN A 262 19.72 -4.70 21.23
C GLN A 262 20.02 -6.07 21.84
N ALA A 263 21.21 -6.62 21.56
CA ALA A 263 21.68 -7.87 22.15
C ALA A 263 23.07 -7.70 22.76
N GLY A 264 23.42 -8.55 23.74
CA GLY A 264 24.76 -8.62 24.30
C GLY A 264 25.77 -9.36 23.40
N GLY A 265 27.01 -8.85 23.33
CA GLY A 265 28.18 -9.61 22.88
C GLY A 265 28.27 -9.96 21.38
N THR A 266 29.20 -10.90 21.07
CA THR A 266 29.56 -11.35 19.71
C THR A 266 28.81 -12.60 19.25
N GLY A 267 27.88 -13.13 20.05
CA GLY A 267 27.10 -14.33 19.72
C GLY A 267 26.20 -14.16 18.48
N ALA A 268 25.80 -15.28 17.89
CA ALA A 268 24.83 -15.31 16.79
C ALA A 268 23.46 -14.86 17.33
N ASN A 269 23.02 -13.68 16.90
CA ASN A 269 21.69 -13.15 17.15
C ASN A 269 21.10 -12.75 15.80
N GLY A 270 19.79 -12.86 15.65
CA GLY A 270 19.09 -12.39 14.45
C GLY A 270 17.60 -12.23 14.71
N LEU A 271 16.90 -11.71 13.71
CA LEU A 271 15.44 -11.58 13.73
C LEU A 271 14.78 -12.68 12.89
N SER A 272 13.60 -13.13 13.33
CA SER A 272 12.75 -14.09 12.61
C SER A 272 11.54 -13.38 12.01
N ASN A 273 10.99 -13.90 10.91
CA ASN A 273 9.76 -13.41 10.27
C ASN A 273 9.78 -11.94 9.79
N VAL A 274 10.96 -11.33 9.71
CA VAL A 274 11.20 -9.99 9.16
C VAL A 274 12.46 -10.03 8.30
N THR A 275 12.59 -9.06 7.40
CA THR A 275 13.87 -8.77 6.75
C THR A 275 14.81 -8.17 7.78
N GLU A 276 16.00 -8.75 7.92
CA GLU A 276 17.05 -8.16 8.75
C GLU A 276 17.87 -7.19 7.89
N ASN A 277 17.63 -5.89 8.07
CA ASN A 277 18.27 -4.83 7.27
C ASN A 277 19.62 -4.40 7.83
N TYR A 278 19.82 -4.59 9.14
CA TYR A 278 21.10 -4.33 9.79
C TYR A 278 21.30 -5.25 10.99
N ASN A 279 22.48 -5.84 11.08
CA ASN A 279 22.88 -6.66 12.22
C ASN A 279 24.39 -6.58 12.42
N ALA A 280 24.81 -5.67 13.30
CA ALA A 280 26.23 -5.50 13.56
C ALA A 280 26.52 -5.21 15.03
N VAL A 281 27.73 -5.58 15.43
CA VAL A 281 28.28 -5.28 16.74
C VAL A 281 28.76 -3.83 16.76
N ASN A 282 28.30 -3.05 17.73
CA ASN A 282 28.84 -1.75 18.06
C ASN A 282 30.02 -1.90 19.04
N GLY A 283 31.23 -1.84 18.49
CA GLY A 283 32.46 -2.07 19.25
C GLY A 283 32.53 -3.51 19.77
N THR A 284 32.90 -3.70 21.04
CA THR A 284 32.94 -5.01 21.71
C THR A 284 31.78 -5.22 22.68
N LEU A 285 30.88 -4.24 22.80
CA LEU A 285 29.96 -4.13 23.94
C LEU A 285 28.57 -4.68 23.64
N TYR A 286 27.94 -4.27 22.53
CA TYR A 286 26.57 -4.67 22.20
C TYR A 286 26.35 -4.77 20.70
N ARG A 287 25.28 -5.45 20.31
CA ARG A 287 24.83 -5.61 18.92
C ARG A 287 23.49 -4.92 18.75
N ALA A 288 23.33 -4.18 17.66
CA ALA A 288 22.04 -3.66 17.24
C ALA A 288 21.55 -4.47 16.04
N ILE A 289 20.27 -4.81 16.05
CA ILE A 289 19.60 -5.54 14.99
C ILE A 289 18.36 -4.76 14.60
N ILE A 290 18.22 -4.45 13.32
CA ILE A 290 17.13 -3.62 12.80
C ILE A 290 16.52 -4.36 11.63
N GLY A 291 15.20 -4.46 11.63
CA GLY A 291 14.48 -5.16 10.59
C GLY A 291 13.17 -4.50 10.24
N SER A 292 12.62 -4.94 9.11
CA SER A 292 11.33 -4.50 8.61
C SER A 292 10.53 -5.64 8.00
N LYS A 293 9.23 -5.39 7.85
CA LYS A 293 8.32 -6.24 7.09
C LYS A 293 7.27 -5.38 6.41
N VAL A 294 6.85 -5.75 5.22
CA VAL A 294 5.65 -5.21 4.57
C VAL A 294 4.68 -6.38 4.45
N SER A 295 3.42 -6.21 4.82
CA SER A 295 2.43 -7.27 4.60
C SER A 295 2.16 -7.44 3.11
N ALA A 296 1.86 -8.65 2.66
CA ALA A 296 1.30 -8.81 1.33
C ALA A 296 -0.13 -8.25 1.28
N ALA A 297 -0.67 -8.06 0.07
CA ALA A 297 -2.04 -7.60 -0.10
C ALA A 297 -3.02 -8.54 0.63
N GLY A 298 -3.89 -7.96 1.47
CA GLY A 298 -4.85 -8.72 2.28
C GLY A 298 -4.25 -9.51 3.46
N GLU A 299 -2.93 -9.46 3.68
CA GLU A 299 -2.27 -10.28 4.69
C GLU A 299 -2.23 -9.56 6.05
N ALA A 300 -2.86 -10.16 7.06
CA ALA A 300 -2.60 -9.79 8.45
C ALA A 300 -1.60 -10.78 9.06
N LEU A 301 -0.56 -10.29 9.72
CA LEU A 301 0.53 -11.13 10.21
C LEU A 301 0.90 -10.84 11.65
N ASN A 302 1.13 -11.93 12.39
CA ASN A 302 1.84 -11.88 13.66
C ASN A 302 3.36 -12.00 13.39
N SER A 303 4.11 -10.96 13.75
CA SER A 303 5.56 -11.01 13.70
C SER A 303 6.11 -11.34 15.08
N VAL A 304 6.45 -12.62 15.30
CA VAL A 304 7.19 -13.07 16.49
C VAL A 304 8.66 -12.83 16.26
N LEU A 305 9.21 -11.87 17.00
CA LEU A 305 10.64 -11.62 17.05
C LEU A 305 11.24 -12.24 18.29
N THR A 306 12.32 -12.99 18.13
CA THR A 306 13.06 -13.57 19.25
C THR A 306 14.52 -13.21 19.16
N VAL A 307 15.10 -12.72 20.26
CA VAL A 307 16.54 -12.51 20.40
C VAL A 307 17.09 -13.60 21.31
N LEU A 308 17.97 -14.46 20.78
CA LEU A 308 18.57 -15.61 21.48
C LEU A 308 20.11 -15.46 21.58
N PRO A 309 20.78 -15.78 22.71
CA PRO A 309 20.43 -15.49 24.10
C PRO A 309 21.44 -14.50 24.75
N SER A 310 20.94 -13.48 25.45
CA SER A 310 21.47 -12.89 26.71
C SER A 310 21.11 -11.40 26.82
N GLY A 311 20.21 -11.06 27.74
CA GLY A 311 19.97 -9.68 28.21
C GLY A 311 19.61 -8.65 27.12
N GLY A 312 18.79 -9.04 26.14
CA GLY A 312 18.41 -8.18 25.04
C GLY A 312 17.29 -7.18 25.39
N THR A 313 17.02 -6.30 24.45
CA THR A 313 15.79 -5.50 24.39
C THR A 313 15.26 -5.53 22.97
N VAL A 314 13.95 -5.63 22.82
CA VAL A 314 13.28 -5.61 21.51
C VAL A 314 12.10 -4.67 21.61
N THR A 315 11.94 -3.84 20.57
CA THR A 315 10.78 -2.96 20.41
C THR A 315 10.32 -3.06 18.96
N ALA A 316 9.04 -3.37 18.76
CA ALA A 316 8.42 -3.46 17.45
C ALA A 316 7.21 -2.53 17.34
N VAL A 317 6.96 -2.06 16.13
CA VAL A 317 5.79 -1.26 15.74
C VAL A 317 5.20 -1.85 14.48
N ALA A 318 3.89 -2.03 14.45
CA ALA A 318 3.12 -2.17 13.22
C ALA A 318 2.61 -0.78 12.78
N LEU A 319 2.75 -0.49 11.49
CA LEU A 319 2.32 0.71 10.81
C LEU A 319 1.13 0.35 9.92
N GLN A 320 0.11 1.19 9.91
CA GLN A 320 -0.98 1.14 8.95
C GLN A 320 -0.59 1.83 7.64
N SER A 321 -1.32 1.54 6.56
CA SER A 321 -1.27 2.34 5.33
C SER A 321 -1.65 3.80 5.63
N ALA A 322 -1.10 4.73 4.83
CA ALA A 322 -1.36 6.17 4.94
C ALA A 322 -2.78 6.53 4.46
#